data_AF-W1Y457-F1
#
_entry.id   AF-W1Y457-F1
#
_cell.length_a   1.000
_cell.length_b   1.000
_cell.length_c   1.000
_cell.angle_alpha   90.00
_cell.angle_beta   90.00
_cell.angle_gamma   90.00
#
_symmetry.space_group_name_H-M   'P 1'
#
loop_
_entity.id
_entity.type
_entity.pdbx_description
1 polymer ?
#
loop_
_entity_poly.entity_id
_entity_poly.type
_entity_poly.pdbx_seq_one_letter_code
_entity_poly.pdbx_strand_id
1 'polypeptide(L)'
;IANLIRGLNPAPGCYTYLDGKRLKVWSGEVVSSDTTHCLIDVHGKHVPIAISATTVPGTIVSKTAGLGVFCGDGNILLLTEVQPENKKRISATDFING
;
A
#
# COMPACT_ATOMS: atom_id res chain seq x y z
N ILE A 1 5.74 -4.98 -8.39
CA ILE A 1 5.46 -5.42 -6.99
C ILE A 1 4.08 -6.10 -6.85
N ALA A 2 2.99 -5.54 -7.39
CA ALA A 2 1.66 -6.18 -7.31
C ALA A 2 1.61 -7.63 -7.85
N ASN A 3 2.34 -7.94 -8.92
CA ASN A 3 2.43 -9.30 -9.45
C ASN A 3 3.11 -10.29 -8.47
N LEU A 4 4.03 -9.82 -7.62
CA LEU A 4 4.65 -10.65 -6.57
C LEU A 4 3.65 -10.98 -5.47
N ILE A 5 2.81 -10.01 -5.07
CA ILE A 5 1.75 -10.22 -4.07
C ILE A 5 0.79 -11.30 -4.56
N ARG A 6 0.37 -11.24 -5.83
CA ARG A 6 -0.53 -12.22 -6.44
C ARG A 6 0.14 -13.58 -6.62
N GLY A 7 1.40 -13.61 -7.08
CA GLY A 7 2.14 -14.86 -7.33
C GLY A 7 2.51 -15.64 -6.07
N LEU A 8 2.61 -14.97 -4.92
CA LEU A 8 2.90 -15.59 -3.63
C LEU A 8 1.62 -15.96 -2.84
N ASN A 9 0.43 -15.65 -3.35
CA ASN A 9 -0.86 -15.95 -2.73
C ASN A 9 -1.42 -17.26 -3.33
N PRO A 10 -1.76 -18.30 -2.55
CA PRO A 10 -1.94 -18.32 -1.08
C PRO A 10 -0.69 -18.67 -0.24
N ALA A 11 0.33 -19.30 -0.82
CA ALA A 11 1.57 -19.65 -0.13
C ALA A 11 2.79 -19.37 -1.02
N PRO A 12 3.90 -18.82 -0.48
CA PRO A 12 4.21 -18.55 0.94
C PRO A 12 3.64 -17.23 1.50
N GLY A 13 3.03 -16.40 0.66
CA GLY A 13 2.45 -15.10 0.99
C GLY A 13 3.49 -13.97 1.08
N CYS A 14 3.14 -12.79 0.58
CA CYS A 14 3.99 -11.61 0.65
C CYS A 14 3.91 -10.98 2.05
N TYR A 15 5.04 -10.49 2.59
CA TYR A 15 5.05 -9.77 3.86
C TYR A 15 6.04 -8.61 3.82
N THR A 16 5.77 -7.63 4.66
CA THR A 16 6.63 -6.48 4.93
C THR A 16 6.74 -6.28 6.43
N TYR A 17 7.55 -5.30 6.84
CA TYR A 17 7.65 -4.87 8.23
C TYR A 17 7.11 -3.45 8.35
N LEU A 18 6.27 -3.23 9.35
CA LEU A 18 5.76 -1.92 9.72
C LEU A 18 5.97 -1.76 11.23
N ASP A 19 6.70 -0.72 11.64
CA ASP A 19 7.08 -0.46 13.04
C ASP A 19 7.73 -1.67 13.74
N GLY A 20 8.58 -2.40 13.01
CA GLY A 20 9.26 -3.61 13.50
C GLY A 20 8.35 -4.84 13.63
N LYS A 21 7.04 -4.71 13.37
CA LYS A 21 6.08 -5.82 13.38
C LYS A 21 5.88 -6.36 11.97
N ARG A 22 5.66 -7.68 11.86
CA ARG A 22 5.39 -8.29 10.55
C ARG A 22 3.97 -7.95 10.08
N LEU A 23 3.86 -7.44 8.86
CA LEU A 23 2.59 -7.18 8.19
C LEU A 23 2.53 -8.02 6.91
N LYS A 24 1.68 -9.04 6.89
CA LYS A 24 1.46 -9.85 5.69
C LYS A 24 0.53 -9.11 4.74
N VAL A 25 0.89 -9.06 3.46
CA VAL A 25 0.14 -8.37 2.41
C VAL A 25 -0.54 -9.41 1.55
N TRP A 26 -1.87 -9.33 1.48
CA TRP A 26 -2.71 -10.30 0.78
C TRP A 26 -3.15 -9.80 -0.59
N SER A 27 -3.48 -8.51 -0.67
CA SER A 27 -3.94 -7.87 -1.89
C SER A 27 -3.49 -6.42 -1.93
N GLY A 28 -3.21 -5.96 -3.14
CA GLY A 28 -2.87 -4.58 -3.42
C GLY A 28 -2.93 -4.33 -4.92
N GLU A 29 -3.21 -3.08 -5.26
CA GLU A 29 -3.28 -2.59 -6.63
C GLU A 29 -2.23 -1.52 -6.86
N VAL A 30 -1.73 -1.43 -8.09
CA VAL A 30 -0.86 -0.32 -8.48
C VAL A 30 -1.76 0.79 -9.00
N VAL A 31 -1.62 1.97 -8.43
CA VAL A 31 -2.30 3.18 -8.86
C VAL A 31 -1.28 4.20 -9.34
N SER A 32 -1.59 4.85 -10.45
CA SER A 32 -0.76 5.92 -10.99
C SER A 32 -0.87 7.13 -10.06
N SER A 33 0.28 7.73 -9.74
CA SER A 33 0.34 9.01 -9.05
C SER A 33 0.55 10.13 -10.05
N ASP A 34 -0.21 11.21 -9.86
CA ASP A 34 0.10 12.50 -10.47
C ASP A 34 1.06 13.26 -9.55
N THR A 35 2.32 13.30 -9.95
CA THR A 35 3.41 13.99 -9.23
C THR A 35 3.23 15.51 -9.20
N THR A 36 2.49 16.07 -10.16
CA THR A 36 2.29 17.53 -10.25
C THR A 36 1.29 18.00 -9.20
N HIS A 37 0.23 17.22 -9.00
CA HIS A 37 -0.87 17.56 -8.10
C HIS A 37 -0.83 16.79 -6.77
N CYS A 38 0.12 15.87 -6.59
CA CYS A 38 0.22 15.00 -5.45
C CYS A 38 -1.10 14.26 -5.19
N LEU A 39 -1.65 13.64 -6.24
CA LEU A 39 -2.91 12.87 -6.20
C LEU A 39 -2.69 11.45 -6.72
N ILE A 40 -3.48 10.51 -6.22
CA ILE A 40 -3.71 9.20 -6.86
C ILE A 40 -5.18 9.03 -7.21
N ASP A 41 -5.43 8.33 -8.29
CA ASP A 41 -6.77 7.89 -8.68
C ASP A 41 -7.05 6.50 -8.15
N VAL A 42 -7.97 6.40 -7.18
CA VAL A 42 -8.45 5.13 -6.65
C VAL A 42 -9.91 4.97 -7.06
N HIS A 43 -10.15 4.15 -8.10
CA HIS A 43 -11.49 3.83 -8.61
C HIS A 43 -12.35 5.07 -8.91
N GLY A 44 -11.75 6.11 -9.52
CA GLY A 44 -12.42 7.37 -9.83
C GLY A 44 -12.51 8.38 -8.68
N LYS A 45 -11.88 8.08 -7.53
CA LYS A 45 -11.71 9.00 -6.41
C LYS A 45 -10.29 9.53 -6.40
N HIS A 46 -10.15 10.86 -6.53
CA HIS A 46 -8.88 11.55 -6.32
C HIS A 46 -8.56 11.57 -4.82
N VAL A 47 -7.47 10.92 -4.45
CA VAL A 47 -7.00 10.85 -3.07
C VAL A 47 -5.67 11.62 -2.97
N PRO A 48 -5.54 12.56 -2.01
CA PRO A 48 -4.28 13.27 -1.82
C PRO A 48 -3.20 12.31 -1.30
N ILE A 49 -1.99 12.50 -1.81
CA ILE A 49 -0.79 11.79 -1.38
C ILE A 49 0.28 12.77 -0.90
N ALA A 50 1.05 12.38 0.10
CA ALA A 50 2.20 13.13 0.56
C ALA A 50 3.46 12.64 -0.17
N ILE A 51 3.72 13.16 -1.37
CA ILE A 51 4.96 12.88 -2.11
C ILE A 51 5.77 14.16 -2.34
N SER A 52 7.08 14.02 -2.32
CA SER A 52 8.03 15.08 -2.62
C SER A 52 9.17 14.50 -3.47
N ALA A 53 9.98 15.37 -4.07
CA ALA A 53 11.13 14.95 -4.88
C ALA A 53 12.15 14.09 -4.11
N THR A 54 12.11 14.12 -2.77
CA THR A 54 12.97 13.35 -1.88
C THR A 54 12.30 12.12 -1.27
N THR A 55 11.09 11.76 -1.70
CA THR A 55 10.39 10.59 -1.15
C THR A 55 11.12 9.31 -1.53
N VAL A 56 11.51 8.54 -0.51
CA VAL A 56 12.18 7.26 -0.73
C VAL A 56 11.18 6.13 -0.96
N PRO A 57 11.50 5.14 -1.82
CA PRO A 57 10.68 3.94 -2.00
C PRO A 57 10.43 3.22 -0.67
N GLY A 58 9.20 2.73 -0.46
CA GLY A 58 8.76 2.11 0.79
C GLY A 58 8.11 3.08 1.79
N THR A 59 8.06 4.38 1.48
CA THR A 59 7.36 5.37 2.32
C THR A 59 5.84 5.27 2.14
N ILE A 60 5.10 5.38 3.24
CA ILE A 60 3.63 5.48 3.20
C ILE A 60 3.25 6.92 2.87
N VAL A 61 2.58 7.10 1.73
CA VAL A 61 2.19 8.41 1.19
C VAL A 61 0.69 8.65 1.23
N SER A 62 -0.13 7.61 1.45
CA SER A 62 -1.58 7.74 1.62
C SER A 62 -2.11 6.75 2.65
N LYS A 63 -3.15 7.19 3.39
CA LYS A 63 -3.89 6.37 4.35
C LYS A 63 -5.41 6.48 4.18
N THR A 64 -5.90 7.16 3.14
CA THR A 64 -7.33 7.54 3.04
C THR A 64 -8.20 6.47 2.40
N ALA A 65 -7.68 5.73 1.42
CA ALA A 65 -8.39 4.65 0.72
C ALA A 65 -7.77 3.27 0.96
N GLY A 66 -6.77 3.20 1.86
CA GLY A 66 -5.89 2.07 2.08
C GLY A 66 -4.47 2.56 2.38
N LEU A 67 -3.50 1.65 2.46
CA LEU A 67 -2.10 2.02 2.66
C LEU A 67 -1.44 2.23 1.29
N GLY A 68 -1.27 3.49 0.89
CA GLY A 68 -0.54 3.87 -0.31
C GLY A 68 0.95 3.94 -0.03
N VAL A 69 1.74 3.09 -0.68
CA VAL A 69 3.20 3.01 -0.53
C VAL A 69 3.88 3.47 -1.81
N PHE A 70 4.82 4.42 -1.70
CA PHE A 70 5.60 4.89 -2.84
C PHE A 70 6.57 3.81 -3.33
N CYS A 71 6.55 3.52 -4.62
CA CYS A 71 7.49 2.63 -5.28
C CYS A 71 8.54 3.45 -6.06
N GLY A 72 9.75 2.90 -6.23
CA GLY A 72 10.84 3.60 -6.92
C GLY A 72 10.60 3.92 -8.39
N ASP A 73 9.58 3.32 -8.99
CA ASP A 73 9.19 3.54 -10.38
C ASP A 73 8.22 4.73 -10.55
N GLY A 74 7.98 5.51 -9.49
CA GLY A 74 7.05 6.65 -9.51
C GLY A 74 5.57 6.28 -9.40
N ASN A 75 5.26 4.99 -9.23
CA ASN A 75 3.90 4.49 -9.00
C ASN A 75 3.63 4.30 -7.51
N ILE A 76 2.34 4.28 -7.13
CA ILE A 76 1.91 3.97 -5.77
C ILE A 76 1.34 2.56 -5.71
N LEU A 77 1.75 1.80 -4.72
CA LEU A 77 1.15 0.52 -4.38
C LEU A 77 0.10 0.76 -3.28
N LEU A 78 -1.17 0.63 -3.63
CA LEU A 78 -2.27 0.72 -2.68
C LEU A 78 -2.58 -0.68 -2.12
N LEU A 79 -2.28 -0.88 -0.85
CA LEU A 79 -2.65 -2.10 -0.13
C LEU A 79 -4.11 -2.01 0.29
N THR A 80 -4.90 -3.01 -0.10
CA THR A 80 -6.31 -3.10 0.22
C THR A 80 -6.58 -4.11 1.33
N GLU A 81 -5.75 -5.15 1.44
CA GLU A 81 -5.90 -6.19 2.46
C GLU A 81 -4.56 -6.59 3.06
N VAL A 82 -4.52 -6.55 4.39
CA VAL A 82 -3.33 -6.81 5.18
C VAL A 82 -3.67 -7.71 6.36
N GLN A 83 -2.64 -8.36 6.90
CA GLN A 83 -2.77 -9.18 8.09
C GLN A 83 -1.63 -8.82 9.06
N PRO A 84 -1.96 -8.12 10.15
CA PRO A 84 -1.01 -7.88 11.24
C PRO A 84 -0.60 -9.18 11.92
N GLU A 85 0.57 -9.16 12.55
CA GLU A 85 1.04 -10.27 13.38
C GLU A 85 0.00 -10.66 14.45
N ASN A 86 -0.29 -11.96 14.55
CA ASN A 86 -1.29 -12.54 15.45
C ASN A 86 -2.75 -12.06 15.24
N LYS A 87 -3.07 -11.40 14.13
CA LYS A 87 -4.45 -11.06 13.74
C LYS A 87 -4.91 -11.84 12.50
N LYS A 88 -6.22 -11.83 12.27
CA LYS A 88 -6.83 -12.29 11.02
C LYS A 88 -6.53 -11.28 9.90
N ARG A 89 -6.72 -11.71 8.65
CA ARG A 89 -6.75 -10.81 7.48
C ARG A 89 -7.86 -9.78 7.70
N ILE A 90 -7.51 -8.51 7.53
CA ILE A 90 -8.40 -7.35 7.68
C ILE A 90 -8.20 -6.42 6.48
N SER A 91 -9.14 -5.51 6.26
CA SER A 91 -8.96 -4.46 5.26
C SER A 91 -7.87 -3.48 5.72
N ALA A 92 -7.18 -2.86 4.76
CA ALA A 92 -6.19 -1.83 5.07
C ALA A 92 -6.84 -0.62 5.76
N THR A 93 -8.10 -0.30 5.43
CA THR A 93 -8.86 0.76 6.09
C THR A 93 -9.12 0.43 7.56
N ASP A 94 -9.53 -0.80 7.88
CA ASP A 94 -9.73 -1.24 9.27
C ASP A 94 -8.40 -1.26 10.03
N PHE A 95 -7.31 -1.61 9.36
CA PHE A 95 -5.97 -1.56 9.93
C PHE A 95 -5.52 -0.13 10.28
N ILE A 96 -5.92 0.87 9.48
CA ILE A 96 -5.60 2.29 9.73
C ILE A 96 -6.46 2.86 10.87
N ASN A 97 -7.70 2.38 11.03
CA ASN A 97 -8.65 2.86 12.02
C ASN A 97 -8.49 2.25 13.42
N GLY A 98 -7.73 1.17 13.56
CA GLY A 98 -7.59 0.39 14.80
C GLY A 98 -6.19 0.43 15.40
#